data_AF-A0A960XJD9-F1
#
_entry.id   AF-A0A960XJD9-F1
#
_cell.length_a   1.000
_cell.length_b   1.000
_cell.length_c   1.000
_cell.angle_alpha   90.00
_cell.angle_beta   90.00
_cell.angle_gamma   90.00
#
_symmetry.space_group_name_H-M   'P 1'
#
loop_
_entity.id
_entity.type
_entity.pdbx_description
1 polymer ?
#
loop_
_entity_poly.entity_id
_entity_poly.type
_entity_poly.pdbx_seq_one_letter_code
_entity_poly.pdbx_strand_id
1 'polypeptide(L)'
;EMRSQALRGALQLIDADRTKSEDEKLEILNVLLGDTRDDKEKDLVISGYGEIDTLACLEKLVRLMRELGSRPELENSIREITRNVYISESEKTRDLILQAQSLSSNEEFRQWIDDGLKHERFGY
;
A
#
# COMPACT_ATOMS: atom_id res chain seq x y z
N GLU A 1 10.15 -5.84 21.33
CA GLU A 1 11.26 -5.39 20.46
C GLU A 1 11.77 -6.48 19.53
N MET A 2 12.18 -7.66 20.01
CA MET A 2 12.66 -8.77 19.17
C MET A 2 11.69 -9.20 18.05
N ARG A 3 10.37 -9.17 18.29
CA ARG A 3 9.35 -9.54 17.29
C ARG A 3 9.23 -8.53 16.14
N SER A 4 9.35 -7.23 16.43
CA SER A 4 9.36 -6.18 15.39
C SER A 4 10.62 -6.24 14.53
N GLN A 5 11.77 -6.62 15.11
CA GLN A 5 12.99 -6.86 14.35
C GLN A 5 12.89 -8.11 13.46
N ALA A 6 12.30 -9.20 13.97
CA ALA A 6 12.04 -10.39 13.17
C ALA A 6 11.09 -10.10 11.99
N LEU A 7 10.06 -9.29 12.20
CA LEU A 7 9.14 -8.86 11.14
C LEU A 7 9.84 -8.01 10.08
N ARG A 8 10.64 -7.02 10.48
CA ARG A 8 11.46 -6.22 9.54
C ARG A 8 12.42 -7.09 8.75
N GLY A 9 13.05 -8.07 9.40
CA GLY A 9 13.92 -9.04 8.73
C GLY A 9 13.18 -9.91 7.72
N ALA A 10 11.96 -10.36 8.05
CA ALA A 10 11.12 -11.13 7.12
C ALA A 10 10.74 -10.29 5.89
N LEU A 11 10.36 -9.03 6.08
CA LEU A 11 10.05 -8.10 4.98
C LEU A 11 11.27 -7.86 4.08
N GLN A 12 12.46 -7.67 4.66
CA GLN A 12 13.70 -7.55 3.89
C GLN A 12 14.03 -8.81 3.07
N LEU A 13 13.71 -10.00 3.59
CA LEU A 13 13.91 -11.24 2.85
C LEU A 13 12.92 -11.41 1.70
N ILE A 14 11.67 -10.96 1.86
CA ILE A 14 10.65 -10.96 0.79
C ILE A 14 11.09 -10.03 -0.35
N ASP A 15 11.65 -8.86 -0.01
CA ASP A 15 12.14 -7.91 -1.00
C ASP A 15 13.43 -8.41 -1.70
N ALA A 16 14.40 -8.90 -0.94
CA ALA A 16 15.68 -9.39 -1.46
C ALA A 16 15.54 -10.65 -2.33
N ASP A 17 14.49 -11.43 -2.12
CA ASP A 17 14.22 -12.64 -2.89
C ASP A 17 13.57 -12.32 -4.25
N ARG A 18 14.44 -12.12 -5.24
CA ARG A 18 14.07 -11.86 -6.64
C ARG A 18 13.46 -13.06 -7.36
N THR A 19 13.37 -14.24 -6.73
CA THR A 19 12.78 -15.43 -7.35
C THR A 19 11.27 -15.53 -7.15
N LYS A 20 10.71 -14.80 -6.18
CA LYS A 20 9.28 -14.77 -5.90
C LYS A 20 8.55 -13.85 -6.87
N SER A 21 7.45 -14.34 -7.41
CA SER A 21 6.46 -13.53 -8.12
C SER A 21 5.77 -12.53 -7.18
N GLU A 22 5.16 -11.48 -7.75
CA GLU A 22 4.41 -10.48 -6.99
C GLU A 22 3.24 -11.11 -6.21
N ASP A 23 2.56 -12.10 -6.80
CA ASP A 23 1.47 -12.85 -6.16
C ASP A 23 1.95 -13.60 -4.91
N GLU A 24 3.12 -14.24 -4.97
CA GLU A 24 3.71 -14.93 -3.80
C GLU A 24 4.10 -13.94 -2.71
N LYS A 25 4.66 -12.78 -3.07
CA LYS A 25 4.98 -11.73 -2.10
C LYS A 25 3.71 -11.21 -1.41
N LEU A 26 2.64 -11.01 -2.19
CA LEU A 26 1.32 -10.61 -1.70
C LEU A 26 0.71 -11.64 -0.74
N GLU A 27 0.80 -12.93 -1.05
CA GLU A 27 0.31 -14.01 -0.19
C GLU A 27 1.02 -13.99 1.17
N ILE A 28 2.35 -13.86 1.17
CA ILE A 28 3.14 -13.79 2.41
C ILE A 28 2.72 -12.57 3.24
N LEU A 29 2.57 -11.40 2.63
CA LEU A 29 2.14 -10.19 3.34
C LEU A 29 0.73 -10.35 3.93
N ASN A 30 -0.18 -11.04 3.23
CA ASN A 30 -1.52 -11.33 3.75
C ASN A 30 -1.48 -12.22 5.00
N VAL A 31 -0.61 -13.24 5.01
CA VAL A 31 -0.39 -14.10 6.19
C VAL A 31 0.17 -13.28 7.34
N LEU A 32 1.22 -12.50 7.09
CA LEU A 32 1.84 -11.65 8.11
C LEU A 32 0.83 -10.67 8.71
N LEU A 33 0.03 -10.00 7.88
CA LEU A 33 -0.97 -9.06 8.36
C LEU A 33 -2.01 -9.74 9.27
N GLY A 34 -2.46 -10.96 8.91
CA GLY A 34 -3.40 -11.75 9.72
C GLY A 34 -2.84 -12.18 11.08
N ASP A 35 -1.53 -12.40 11.18
CA ASP A 35 -0.85 -12.83 12.41
C ASP A 35 -0.43 -11.67 13.33
N THR A 36 -0.43 -10.44 12.80
CA THR A 36 -0.06 -9.23 13.55
C THR A 36 -1.24 -8.72 14.39
N ARG A 37 -0.95 -8.36 15.64
CA ARG A 37 -1.97 -7.90 16.61
C ARG A 37 -1.78 -6.45 17.04
N ASP A 38 -0.56 -5.96 16.94
CA ASP A 38 -0.20 -4.58 17.31
C ASP A 38 -0.23 -3.67 16.08
N ASP A 39 -0.61 -2.41 16.28
CA ASP A 39 -0.73 -1.44 15.19
C ASP A 39 0.63 -1.12 14.53
N LYS A 40 1.74 -1.14 15.27
CA LYS A 40 3.08 -0.91 14.69
C LYS A 40 3.54 -2.06 13.80
N GLU A 41 3.28 -3.29 14.19
CA GLU A 41 3.51 -4.47 13.36
C GLU A 41 2.64 -4.41 12.08
N LYS A 42 1.37 -3.99 12.19
CA LYS A 42 0.51 -3.81 11.01
C LYS A 42 1.05 -2.74 10.07
N ASP A 43 1.49 -1.60 10.60
CA ASP A 43 2.08 -0.52 9.81
C ASP A 43 3.33 -1.03 9.05
N LEU A 44 4.18 -1.84 9.70
CA LEU A 44 5.32 -2.47 9.02
C LEU A 44 4.90 -3.41 7.89
N VAL A 45 3.84 -4.20 8.06
CA VAL A 45 3.35 -5.06 6.97
C VAL A 45 2.73 -4.22 5.84
N ILE A 46 2.01 -3.15 6.19
CA ILE A 46 1.42 -2.20 5.24
C ILE A 46 2.50 -1.56 4.37
N SER A 47 3.61 -1.11 4.97
CA SER A 47 4.74 -0.55 4.21
C SER A 47 5.29 -1.57 3.20
N GLY A 48 5.33 -2.86 3.57
CA GLY A 48 5.74 -3.93 2.66
C GLY A 48 4.84 -4.12 1.44
N TYR A 49 3.55 -3.78 1.52
CA TYR A 49 2.68 -3.76 0.32
C TYR A 49 3.05 -2.60 -0.62
N GLY A 50 3.48 -1.45 -0.08
CA GLY A 50 3.89 -0.27 -0.85
C GLY A 50 5.05 -0.53 -1.82
N GLU A 51 5.89 -1.52 -1.51
CA GLU A 51 7.04 -1.94 -2.32
C GLU A 51 6.66 -2.86 -3.51
N ILE A 52 5.39 -3.23 -3.64
CA ILE A 52 4.90 -4.13 -4.71
C ILE A 52 3.94 -3.35 -5.61
N ASP A 53 4.46 -2.91 -6.76
CA ASP A 53 3.80 -2.02 -7.73
C ASP A 53 2.74 -2.71 -8.59
N THR A 54 1.75 -3.33 -7.96
CA THR A 54 0.64 -4.00 -8.64
C THR A 54 -0.70 -3.39 -8.30
N LEU A 55 -1.65 -3.49 -9.23
CA LEU A 55 -3.02 -3.09 -8.97
C LEU A 55 -3.62 -3.92 -7.81
N ALA A 56 -3.28 -5.20 -7.70
CA ALA A 56 -3.75 -6.07 -6.62
C ALA A 56 -3.30 -5.56 -5.23
N CYS A 57 -2.08 -5.03 -5.11
CA CYS A 57 -1.63 -4.38 -3.88
C CYS A 57 -2.41 -3.10 -3.59
N LEU A 58 -2.67 -2.26 -4.60
CA LEU A 58 -3.46 -1.05 -4.42
C LEU A 58 -4.89 -1.38 -3.95
N GLU A 59 -5.55 -2.35 -4.57
CA GLU A 59 -6.86 -2.85 -4.16
C GLU A 59 -6.85 -3.31 -2.70
N LYS A 60 -5.82 -4.06 -2.31
CA LYS A 60 -5.65 -4.54 -0.94
C LYS A 60 -5.49 -3.38 0.04
N LEU A 61 -4.64 -2.39 -0.25
CA LEU A 61 -4.43 -1.23 0.62
C LEU A 61 -5.71 -0.39 0.81
N VAL A 62 -6.47 -0.16 -0.27
CA VAL A 62 -7.76 0.56 -0.19
C VAL A 62 -8.76 -0.22 0.67
N ARG A 63 -8.81 -1.55 0.53
CA ARG A 63 -9.62 -2.40 1.41
C ARG A 63 -9.19 -2.31 2.87
N LEU A 64 -7.88 -2.32 3.14
CA LEU A 64 -7.36 -2.17 4.50
C LEU A 64 -7.69 -0.80 5.09
N MET A 65 -7.68 0.26 4.30
CA MET A 65 -8.11 1.59 4.75
C MET A 65 -9.59 1.62 5.17
N ARG A 66 -10.45 0.84 4.49
CA ARG A 66 -11.85 0.68 4.90
C ARG A 66 -11.99 -0.11 6.20
N GLU A 67 -11.17 -1.14 6.40
CA GLU A 67 -11.25 -2.05 7.56
C GLU A 67 -10.59 -1.45 8.81
N LEU A 68 -9.46 -0.76 8.66
CA LEU A 68 -8.60 -0.28 9.75
C LEU A 68 -8.68 1.25 9.98
N GLY A 69 -9.38 1.95 9.10
CA GLY A 69 -9.45 3.41 9.04
C GLY A 69 -8.25 4.06 8.36
N SER A 70 -8.34 5.37 8.16
CA SER A 70 -7.26 6.22 7.64
C SER A 70 -6.04 6.14 8.57
N ARG A 71 -4.88 5.79 8.00
CA ARG A 71 -3.59 5.76 8.71
C ARG A 71 -2.50 6.30 7.79
N PRO A 72 -1.48 7.01 8.33
CA PRO A 72 -0.41 7.57 7.50
C PRO A 72 0.30 6.54 6.63
N GLU A 73 0.54 5.33 7.16
CA GLU A 73 1.25 4.28 6.42
C GLU A 73 0.44 3.76 5.23
N LEU A 74 -0.88 3.59 5.38
CA LEU A 74 -1.76 3.22 4.27
C LEU A 74 -1.74 4.28 3.17
N GLU A 75 -1.81 5.56 3.55
CA GLU A 75 -1.78 6.69 2.60
C GLU A 75 -0.44 6.77 1.86
N ASN A 76 0.66 6.52 2.55
CA ASN A 76 1.99 6.51 1.94
C ASN A 76 2.16 5.35 0.96
N SER A 77 1.81 4.12 1.35
CA SER A 77 1.89 2.97 0.46
C SER A 77 0.94 3.10 -0.73
N ILE A 78 -0.26 3.68 -0.56
CA ILE A 78 -1.16 3.98 -1.68
C ILE A 78 -0.53 4.99 -2.63
N ARG A 79 0.12 6.05 -2.11
CA ARG A 79 0.84 7.03 -2.95
C ARG A 79 1.88 6.34 -3.81
N GLU A 80 2.73 5.51 -3.19
CA GLU A 80 3.84 4.82 -3.85
C GLU A 80 3.35 3.98 -5.02
N ILE A 81 2.43 3.03 -4.77
CA ILE A 81 1.91 2.13 -5.79
C ILE A 81 1.18 2.89 -6.90
N THR A 82 0.41 3.93 -6.54
CA THR A 82 -0.33 4.74 -7.52
C THR A 82 0.62 5.38 -8.54
N ARG A 83 1.81 5.85 -8.13
CA ARG A 83 2.77 6.47 -9.07
C ARG A 83 3.15 5.52 -10.20
N ASN A 84 3.30 4.24 -9.87
CA ASN A 84 3.80 3.23 -10.79
C ASN A 84 2.67 2.58 -11.60
N VAL A 85 1.56 2.22 -10.95
CA VAL A 85 0.44 1.50 -11.58
C VAL A 85 -0.43 2.41 -12.43
N TYR A 86 -0.52 3.71 -12.14
CA TYR A 86 -1.38 4.63 -12.91
C TYR A 86 -0.96 4.72 -14.39
N ILE A 87 0.33 4.51 -14.70
CA ILE A 87 0.87 4.56 -16.06
C ILE A 87 0.31 3.40 -16.91
N SER A 88 0.20 2.21 -16.34
CA SER A 88 -0.24 1.00 -17.05
C SER A 88 -1.74 0.75 -16.94
N GLU A 89 -2.38 1.13 -15.83
CA GLU A 89 -3.78 0.82 -15.52
C GLU A 89 -4.57 2.04 -15.01
N SER A 90 -4.55 3.14 -15.78
CA SER A 90 -5.09 4.45 -15.36
C SER A 90 -6.53 4.44 -14.87
N GLU A 91 -7.46 3.79 -15.60
CA GLU A 91 -8.89 3.77 -15.26
C GLU A 91 -9.14 3.06 -13.93
N LYS A 92 -8.59 1.85 -13.75
CA LYS A 92 -8.76 1.09 -12.51
C LYS A 92 -8.05 1.75 -11.33
N THR A 93 -6.84 2.28 -11.56
CA THR A 93 -6.09 3.01 -10.53
C THR A 93 -6.88 4.23 -10.06
N ARG A 94 -7.49 4.98 -10.99
CA ARG A 94 -8.35 6.13 -10.69
C ARG A 94 -9.51 5.77 -9.76
N ASP A 95 -10.22 4.69 -10.06
CA ASP A 95 -11.35 4.25 -9.24
C ASP A 95 -10.93 3.86 -7.81
N LEU A 96 -9.75 3.25 -7.67
CA LEU A 96 -9.22 2.86 -6.37
C LEU A 96 -8.74 4.05 -5.54
N ILE A 97 -8.04 5.01 -6.15
CA ILE A 97 -7.56 6.19 -5.42
C ILE A 97 -8.72 7.13 -5.06
N LEU A 98 -9.77 7.24 -5.87
CA LEU A 98 -10.98 7.98 -5.48
C LEU A 98 -11.67 7.33 -4.27
N GLN A 99 -11.69 6.00 -4.20
CA GLN A 99 -12.16 5.31 -2.98
C GLN A 99 -11.26 5.63 -1.79
N ALA A 100 -9.94 5.56 -1.95
CA ALA A 100 -8.98 5.91 -0.89
C ALA A 100 -9.18 7.36 -0.40
N GLN A 101 -9.38 8.29 -1.33
CA GLN A 101 -9.64 9.70 -1.05
C GLN A 101 -10.87 9.88 -0.16
N SER A 102 -11.96 9.16 -0.47
CA SER A 102 -13.21 9.22 0.30
C SER A 102 -13.10 8.61 1.70
N LEU A 103 -12.17 7.67 1.89
CA LEU A 103 -11.92 6.99 3.16
C LEU A 103 -10.92 7.76 4.04
N SER A 104 -10.07 8.59 3.44
CA SER A 104 -9.03 9.30 4.16
C SER A 104 -9.55 10.55 4.86
N SER A 105 -9.11 10.77 6.09
CA SER A 105 -9.31 12.03 6.82
C SER A 105 -8.16 13.03 6.59
N ASN A 106 -7.06 12.62 5.95
CA ASN A 106 -5.87 13.44 5.74
C ASN A 106 -6.05 14.36 4.52
N GLU A 107 -6.10 15.67 4.78
CA GLU A 107 -6.24 16.69 3.73
C GLU A 107 -5.10 16.66 2.72
N GLU A 108 -3.85 16.45 3.15
CA GLU A 108 -2.70 16.41 2.25
C GLU A 108 -2.76 15.21 1.30
N PHE A 109 -3.29 14.08 1.76
CA PHE A 109 -3.50 12.91 0.92
C PHE A 109 -4.63 13.16 -0.08
N ARG A 110 -5.75 13.73 0.37
CA ARG A 110 -6.87 14.08 -0.53
C ARG A 110 -6.49 15.09 -1.59
N GLN A 111 -5.77 16.14 -1.22
CA GLN A 111 -5.28 17.16 -2.13
C GLN A 111 -4.28 16.58 -3.14
N TRP A 112 -3.38 15.70 -2.68
CA TRP A 112 -2.46 15.00 -3.57
C TRP A 112 -3.20 14.17 -4.64
N ILE A 113 -4.33 13.53 -4.29
CA ILE A 113 -5.16 12.81 -5.27
C ILE A 113 -5.80 13.77 -6.26
N ASP A 114 -6.40 14.86 -5.78
CA ASP A 114 -7.05 15.85 -6.65
C ASP A 114 -6.08 16.45 -7.67
N ASP A 115 -4.87 16.80 -7.23
CA ASP A 115 -3.84 17.36 -8.10
C ASP A 115 -3.34 16.32 -9.11
N GLY A 116 -3.13 15.08 -8.67
CA GLY A 116 -2.72 14.01 -9.56
C GLY A 116 -3.74 13.69 -10.65
N LEU A 117 -5.03 13.73 -10.32
CA LEU A 117 -6.12 13.54 -11.29
C LEU A 117 -6.26 14.72 -12.27
N LYS A 118 -6.09 15.97 -11.82
CA LYS A 118 -6.17 17.15 -12.70
C LYS A 118 -5.07 17.18 -13.75
N HIS A 119 -3.87 16.75 -13.37
CA HIS A 119 -2.69 16.77 -14.23
C HIS A 119 -2.45 15.43 -14.94
N GLU A 120 -3.30 14.43 -14.69
CA GLU A 120 -3.13 13.03 -15.13
C GLU A 120 -1.73 12.48 -14.79
N ARG A 121 -1.18 12.90 -13.64
CA ARG A 121 0.20 12.61 -13.23
C ARG A 121 0.32 12.54 -11.71
N PHE A 122 0.80 11.41 -11.21
CA PHE A 122 1.06 11.18 -9.79
C PHE A 122 2.57 11.17 -9.52
N GLY A 123 3.24 12.30 -9.83
CA GLY A 123 4.71 12.42 -9.94
C GLY A 123 5.22 11.75 -11.24
N TYR A 124 6.19 12.26 -12.01
CA TYR A 124 7.09 13.42 -11.90
C TYR A 124 6.53 14.73 -12.47
#